data_AF-A0A933R353-F1
#
_entry.id   AF-A0A933R353-F1
#
_cell.length_a   1.000
_cell.length_b   1.000
_cell.length_c   1.000
_cell.angle_alpha   90.00
_cell.angle_beta   90.00
_cell.angle_gamma   90.00
#
_symmetry.space_group_name_H-M   'P 1'
#
loop_
_entity.id
_entity.type
_entity.pdbx_description
1 polymer ?
#
loop_
_entity_poly.entity_id
_entity_poly.type
_entity_poly.pdbx_seq_one_letter_code
_entity_poly.pdbx_strand_id
1 'polypeptide(L)'
;MVSKRISIFLIILFVFALLPVSAAETITVTNTGAPVAIFYPSEFDKLVMDFTVARADGSADVLNALTLQNDGTARGWDFGKVVVWTDAGASGFQGMAVDEKLGEATRYETGGYWYLSGLQKAVPASGLRIFVSIETGTKGAIVANKSVQMKVPLLIDGGTVGRFDLGDSGLFLAGATGVADGIINPYIQTIWVSNYDTSAPKTVITSPSAGTIITTSSFKIIGVARDQGGSTLASLQILISSGSSAGSWVDVTNTGTNYSDWEYNWTNITDGTYTIKTQGADWLGNAETIGQGTIVTVDQTATVSASAAASTVSVTPAILPADGATRAFVTVLVKNLAGNALSGKTVSLTSDRSTDNIRATKELTGADGLATFEVTGTAAGVSTLTAKVGVVTLDQKPTLTFTAVSFHAGDLIKGTASTAVYYYASDGRRYIFPTAAIYSSWFTGFSSIKTISDADLAAVPTSGNVTVRPGKLVQVVSMDTPWRVMDPKVYAVSRGGILHWVKTADAASTIFGTDWEKKIVAVPEVFATNYNYGADINLAVDYNLAAEQAIATIDQDKGF
;
A
#
# COMPACT_ATOMS: atom_id res chain seq x y z
N MET A 1 20.38 77.92 64.47
CA MET A 1 20.85 76.54 64.73
C MET A 1 21.08 75.86 63.39
N VAL A 2 22.32 75.50 63.11
CA VAL A 2 22.78 74.89 61.85
C VAL A 2 22.45 73.40 61.86
N SER A 3 21.89 72.88 60.77
CA SER A 3 21.79 71.44 60.50
C SER A 3 22.01 71.22 59.00
N LYS A 4 23.16 70.62 58.66
CA LYS A 4 23.51 70.17 57.30
C LYS A 4 22.62 68.99 56.91
N ARG A 5 22.09 68.99 55.69
CA ARG A 5 21.71 67.76 54.97
C ARG A 5 22.28 67.78 53.56
N ILE A 6 23.12 66.77 53.31
CA ILE A 6 23.66 66.37 52.01
C ILE A 6 22.57 65.54 51.30
N SER A 7 22.36 65.75 50.01
CA SER A 7 21.60 64.81 49.15
C SER A 7 22.21 64.75 47.76
N ILE A 8 22.41 63.51 47.34
CA ILE A 8 23.22 63.00 46.24
C ILE A 8 22.50 63.20 44.89
N PHE A 9 23.22 63.67 43.87
CA PHE A 9 22.76 63.73 42.48
C PHE A 9 22.93 62.35 41.82
N LEU A 10 21.83 61.76 41.37
CA LEU A 10 21.80 60.51 40.60
C LEU A 10 21.83 60.86 39.10
N ILE A 11 22.91 60.48 38.41
CA ILE A 11 23.04 60.60 36.95
C ILE A 11 22.43 59.36 36.31
N ILE A 12 21.36 59.53 35.53
CA ILE A 12 20.74 58.46 34.74
C ILE A 12 21.40 58.43 33.36
N LEU A 13 22.17 57.37 33.10
CA LEU A 13 22.81 57.07 31.82
C LEU A 13 21.79 56.38 30.90
N PHE A 14 21.35 57.07 29.84
CA PHE A 14 20.52 56.47 28.78
C PHE A 14 21.42 55.62 27.86
N VAL A 15 21.36 54.30 28.01
CA VAL A 15 21.94 53.35 27.05
C VAL A 15 20.96 53.21 25.89
N PHE A 16 21.30 53.77 24.73
CA PHE A 16 20.62 53.44 23.47
C PHE A 16 20.96 51.99 23.13
N ALA A 17 19.99 51.09 23.28
CA ALA A 17 20.07 49.76 22.70
C ALA A 17 19.99 49.90 21.18
N LEU A 18 21.14 49.83 20.51
CA LEU A 18 21.21 49.49 19.09
C LEU A 18 20.60 48.10 18.93
N LEU A 19 19.35 48.04 18.45
CA LEU A 19 18.78 46.80 17.92
C LEU A 19 19.72 46.31 16.80
N PRO A 20 20.07 45.01 16.75
CA PRO A 20 20.83 44.49 15.63
C PRO A 20 20.02 44.71 14.35
N VAL A 21 20.58 45.47 13.41
CA VAL A 21 20.14 45.45 12.01
C VAL A 21 20.31 43.99 11.56
N SER A 22 19.22 43.32 11.16
CA SER A 22 19.34 41.98 10.60
C SER A 22 20.28 42.07 9.40
N ALA A 23 21.36 41.30 9.42
CA ALA A 23 22.22 41.18 8.25
C ALA A 23 21.34 40.79 7.06
N ALA A 24 21.42 41.57 5.98
CA ALA A 24 20.70 41.30 4.76
C ALA A 24 20.99 39.85 4.33
N GLU A 25 19.96 39.02 4.30
CA GLU A 25 20.09 37.59 4.02
C GLU A 25 20.48 37.41 2.56
N THR A 26 21.63 36.76 2.32
CA THR A 26 22.25 36.69 1.00
C THR A 26 21.71 35.52 0.19
N ILE A 27 21.72 35.69 -1.13
CA ILE A 27 21.42 34.65 -2.13
C ILE A 27 22.74 33.97 -2.52
N THR A 28 22.73 32.64 -2.65
CA THR A 28 23.82 31.90 -3.29
C THR A 28 23.52 31.71 -4.78
N VAL A 29 24.52 31.97 -5.61
CA VAL A 29 24.43 31.80 -7.06
C VAL A 29 25.52 30.85 -7.52
N THR A 30 25.13 29.81 -8.24
CA THR A 30 26.05 28.95 -9.00
C THR A 30 25.88 29.27 -10.48
N ASN A 31 26.88 29.90 -11.09
CA ASN A 31 26.83 30.27 -12.50
C ASN A 31 27.48 29.16 -13.35
N THR A 32 26.64 28.32 -13.93
CA THR A 32 27.06 27.24 -14.84
C THR A 32 27.60 27.82 -16.16
N GLY A 33 27.00 28.92 -16.60
CA GLY A 33 27.32 29.60 -17.85
C GLY A 33 26.73 28.90 -19.08
N ALA A 34 26.33 29.70 -20.06
CA ALA A 34 26.00 29.25 -21.41
C ALA A 34 27.27 29.25 -22.26
N PRO A 35 27.64 28.16 -22.94
CA PRO A 35 28.90 28.06 -23.67
C PRO A 35 29.02 29.03 -24.85
N VAL A 36 30.24 29.18 -25.38
CA VAL A 36 30.50 29.93 -26.62
C VAL A 36 29.69 29.32 -27.76
N ALA A 37 28.96 30.15 -28.49
CA ALA A 37 28.13 29.73 -29.63
C ALA A 37 28.04 30.84 -30.68
N ILE A 38 27.72 30.43 -31.91
CA ILE A 38 27.38 31.32 -33.01
C ILE A 38 25.88 31.20 -33.26
N PHE A 39 25.20 32.34 -33.35
CA PHE A 39 23.79 32.44 -33.66
C PHE A 39 23.57 33.14 -34.99
N TYR A 40 22.53 32.72 -35.69
CA TYR A 40 22.09 33.18 -37.00
C TYR A 40 20.74 33.88 -36.89
N PRO A 41 20.29 34.64 -37.91
CA PRO A 41 18.99 35.31 -37.86
C PRO A 41 17.83 34.31 -37.75
N SER A 42 16.73 34.74 -37.12
CA SER A 42 15.49 33.96 -36.96
C SER A 42 15.68 32.61 -36.23
N GLU A 43 16.67 32.48 -35.38
CA GLU A 43 16.87 31.32 -34.54
C GLU A 43 16.23 31.55 -33.16
N PHE A 44 15.78 30.49 -32.50
CA PHE A 44 15.13 30.57 -31.18
C PHE A 44 15.75 29.58 -30.19
N ASP A 45 15.41 29.73 -28.91
CA ASP A 45 15.96 28.94 -27.80
C ASP A 45 17.48 28.88 -27.82
N LYS A 46 18.13 30.00 -28.11
CA LYS A 46 19.58 30.09 -28.06
C LYS A 46 20.02 30.46 -26.65
N LEU A 47 20.56 29.48 -25.93
CA LEU A 47 20.99 29.64 -24.55
C LEU A 47 22.09 30.72 -24.43
N VAL A 48 21.88 31.69 -23.56
CA VAL A 48 22.81 32.80 -23.28
C VAL A 48 23.15 32.94 -21.79
N MET A 49 22.43 32.24 -20.92
CA MET A 49 22.73 32.17 -19.49
C MET A 49 22.19 30.88 -18.85
N ASP A 50 22.95 30.29 -17.95
CA ASP A 50 22.57 29.12 -17.12
C ASP A 50 23.13 29.34 -15.71
N PHE A 51 22.25 29.44 -14.72
CA PHE A 51 22.64 29.65 -13.34
C PHE A 51 21.60 29.08 -12.38
N THR A 52 22.04 28.74 -11.17
CA THR A 52 21.18 28.29 -10.09
C THR A 52 21.16 29.32 -8.98
N VAL A 53 19.97 29.63 -8.47
CA VAL A 53 19.77 30.54 -7.33
C VAL A 53 19.19 29.79 -6.15
N ALA A 54 19.70 30.03 -4.95
CA ALA A 54 19.17 29.51 -3.70
C ALA A 54 19.36 30.54 -2.58
N ARG A 55 18.63 30.38 -1.47
CA ARG A 55 18.94 31.17 -0.27
C ARG A 55 20.19 30.63 0.41
N ALA A 56 21.03 31.51 0.94
CA ALA A 56 22.25 31.10 1.64
C ALA A 56 21.96 30.34 2.96
N ASP A 57 20.79 30.55 3.56
CA ASP A 57 20.34 29.88 4.79
C ASP A 57 19.75 28.47 4.54
N GLY A 58 19.62 28.06 3.28
CA GLY A 58 19.01 26.77 2.91
C GLY A 58 17.49 26.72 3.04
N SER A 59 16.82 27.86 3.23
CA SER A 59 15.35 27.95 3.21
C SER A 59 14.81 28.01 1.77
N ALA A 60 13.54 27.68 1.59
CA ALA A 60 12.83 27.94 0.34
C ALA A 60 12.44 29.43 0.23
N ASP A 61 12.26 29.92 -0.99
CA ASP A 61 11.82 31.30 -1.30
C ASP A 61 10.90 31.33 -2.53
N VAL A 62 10.56 32.53 -2.99
CA VAL A 62 9.80 32.78 -4.21
C VAL A 62 10.49 33.83 -5.06
N LEU A 63 10.77 33.50 -6.31
CA LEU A 63 11.24 34.42 -7.34
C LEU A 63 10.06 35.25 -7.86
N ASN A 64 10.11 36.55 -7.61
CA ASN A 64 9.06 37.50 -8.00
C ASN A 64 9.37 38.19 -9.33
N ALA A 65 10.64 38.58 -9.52
CA ALA A 65 11.08 39.24 -10.74
C ALA A 65 12.56 39.00 -10.99
N LEU A 66 12.97 39.14 -12.25
CA LEU A 66 14.36 39.27 -12.63
C LEU A 66 14.50 40.24 -13.80
N THR A 67 15.66 40.86 -13.89
CA THR A 67 16.05 41.69 -15.02
C THR A 67 17.28 41.11 -15.70
N LEU A 68 17.41 41.40 -16.98
CA LEU A 68 18.43 40.87 -17.87
C LEU A 68 19.00 42.01 -18.70
N GLN A 69 20.31 42.02 -18.89
CA GLN A 69 20.99 43.01 -19.70
C GLN A 69 22.03 42.31 -20.57
N ASN A 70 22.24 42.82 -21.78
CA ASN A 70 23.38 42.40 -22.59
C ASN A 70 24.57 43.30 -22.30
N ASP A 71 25.69 42.73 -21.84
CA ASP A 71 26.98 43.44 -21.69
C ASP A 71 27.79 43.43 -22.99
N GLY A 72 27.38 42.60 -23.96
CA GLY A 72 27.95 42.56 -25.29
C GLY A 72 27.55 43.74 -26.19
N THR A 73 27.93 43.66 -27.47
CA THR A 73 27.73 44.73 -28.45
C THR A 73 26.40 44.66 -29.20
N ALA A 74 25.65 43.56 -29.07
CA ALA A 74 24.31 43.40 -29.62
C ALA A 74 23.30 44.36 -28.95
N ARG A 75 22.40 44.95 -29.75
CA ARG A 75 21.38 45.92 -29.33
C ARG A 75 20.00 45.31 -29.31
N GLY A 76 19.00 46.05 -28.82
CA GLY A 76 17.63 45.55 -28.65
C GLY A 76 17.02 44.89 -29.88
N TRP A 77 17.23 45.47 -31.07
CA TRP A 77 16.73 44.93 -32.35
C TRP A 77 17.48 43.70 -32.87
N ASP A 78 18.65 43.35 -32.31
CA ASP A 78 19.32 42.09 -32.62
C ASP A 78 18.63 40.90 -31.93
N PHE A 79 17.73 41.16 -30.98
CA PHE A 79 16.92 40.18 -30.26
C PHE A 79 15.47 40.27 -30.72
N GLY A 80 14.93 39.17 -31.25
CA GLY A 80 13.49 39.00 -31.43
C GLY A 80 12.79 38.84 -30.07
N LYS A 81 13.38 38.04 -29.18
CA LYS A 81 12.88 37.80 -27.82
C LYS A 81 14.02 37.48 -26.85
N VAL A 82 13.77 37.72 -25.57
CA VAL A 82 14.54 37.16 -24.45
C VAL A 82 13.57 36.33 -23.62
N VAL A 83 13.89 35.07 -23.37
CA VAL A 83 12.98 34.10 -22.75
C VAL A 83 13.65 33.45 -21.55
N VAL A 84 12.91 33.35 -20.45
CA VAL A 84 13.38 32.75 -19.20
C VAL A 84 12.68 31.42 -18.96
N TRP A 85 13.46 30.43 -18.54
CA TRP A 85 13.01 29.06 -18.33
C TRP A 85 13.52 28.52 -16.99
N THR A 86 12.86 27.50 -16.47
CA THR A 86 13.36 26.68 -15.36
C THR A 86 13.47 25.22 -15.79
N ASP A 87 14.49 24.55 -15.25
CA ASP A 87 14.76 23.13 -15.52
C ASP A 87 13.57 22.25 -15.14
N ALA A 88 13.12 21.41 -16.08
CA ALA A 88 12.04 20.45 -15.90
C ALA A 88 12.53 19.01 -15.67
N GLY A 89 13.82 18.82 -15.36
CA GLY A 89 14.45 17.55 -15.01
C GLY A 89 15.18 16.85 -16.15
N ALA A 90 15.15 17.41 -17.37
CA ALA A 90 15.95 16.91 -18.48
C ALA A 90 17.38 17.47 -18.39
N SER A 91 18.38 16.67 -18.77
CA SER A 91 19.79 17.07 -18.60
C SER A 91 20.18 18.23 -19.53
N GLY A 92 20.44 19.41 -18.94
CA GLY A 92 20.86 20.62 -19.66
C GLY A 92 19.67 21.49 -20.06
N PHE A 93 19.88 22.49 -20.92
CA PHE A 93 18.79 23.27 -21.49
C PHE A 93 18.29 22.63 -22.79
N GLN A 94 17.00 22.37 -22.89
CA GLN A 94 16.35 21.87 -24.11
C GLN A 94 15.39 22.88 -24.70
N GLY A 95 14.84 23.82 -23.92
CA GLY A 95 13.86 24.81 -24.38
C GLY A 95 12.55 24.16 -24.85
N MET A 96 11.78 24.90 -25.67
CA MET A 96 10.57 24.46 -26.39
C MET A 96 9.78 23.30 -25.74
N ALA A 97 8.81 23.62 -24.87
CA ALA A 97 7.90 22.64 -24.26
C ALA A 97 8.54 21.49 -23.45
N VAL A 98 9.88 21.38 -23.40
CA VAL A 98 10.62 20.48 -22.48
C VAL A 98 10.88 21.20 -21.17
N ASP A 99 11.59 22.33 -21.23
CA ASP A 99 11.80 23.19 -20.07
C ASP A 99 10.56 24.04 -19.77
N GLU A 100 10.36 24.37 -18.50
CA GLU A 100 9.23 25.19 -18.09
C GLU A 100 9.50 26.66 -18.42
N LYS A 101 8.71 27.21 -19.35
CA LYS A 101 8.79 28.64 -19.72
C LYS A 101 8.23 29.51 -18.59
N LEU A 102 9.07 30.34 -17.98
CA LEU A 102 8.63 31.35 -17.03
C LEU A 102 8.00 32.56 -17.74
N GLY A 103 8.52 32.93 -18.90
CA GLY A 103 7.94 33.99 -19.71
C GLY A 103 8.90 34.63 -20.70
N GLU A 104 8.35 35.50 -21.55
CA GLU A 104 9.09 36.36 -22.47
C GLU A 104 9.34 37.71 -21.79
N ALA A 105 10.61 38.08 -21.62
CA ALA A 105 10.99 39.28 -20.90
C ALA A 105 10.65 40.54 -21.72
N THR A 106 10.06 41.52 -21.04
CA THR A 106 9.66 42.79 -21.65
C THR A 106 10.84 43.74 -21.68
N ARG A 107 11.09 44.36 -22.83
CA ARG A 107 12.15 45.35 -23.01
C ARG A 107 11.76 46.69 -22.38
N TYR A 108 12.60 47.21 -21.48
CA TYR A 108 12.50 48.56 -20.96
C TYR A 108 13.52 49.46 -21.67
N GLU A 109 13.06 50.23 -22.66
CA GLU A 109 13.98 50.96 -23.57
C GLU A 109 14.77 52.06 -22.90
N THR A 110 14.17 52.80 -21.97
CA THR A 110 14.84 53.89 -21.26
C THR A 110 15.98 53.39 -20.38
N GLY A 111 15.83 52.20 -19.76
CA GLY A 111 16.86 51.59 -18.92
C GLY A 111 17.79 50.63 -19.66
N GLY A 112 17.47 50.23 -20.90
CA GLY A 112 18.32 49.37 -21.71
C GLY A 112 18.44 47.92 -21.20
N TYR A 113 17.42 47.41 -20.52
CA TYR A 113 17.36 46.04 -20.00
C TYR A 113 16.00 45.39 -20.29
N TRP A 114 15.92 44.08 -20.10
CA TRP A 114 14.67 43.32 -20.14
C TRP A 114 14.27 42.92 -18.72
N TYR A 115 12.98 42.84 -18.45
CA TYR A 115 12.46 42.42 -17.15
C TYR A 115 11.36 41.39 -17.31
N LEU A 116 11.25 40.53 -16.30
CA LEU A 116 10.16 39.60 -16.11
C LEU A 116 9.73 39.73 -14.65
N SER A 117 8.44 40.01 -14.42
CA SER A 117 7.90 40.33 -13.10
C SER A 117 6.58 39.60 -12.84
N GLY A 118 6.21 39.45 -11.57
CA GLY A 118 4.97 38.75 -11.20
C GLY A 118 5.07 37.23 -11.36
N LEU A 119 6.29 36.68 -11.30
CA LEU A 119 6.56 35.27 -11.60
C LEU A 119 5.97 34.31 -10.57
N GLN A 120 6.06 34.66 -9.28
CA GLN A 120 5.64 33.79 -8.17
C GLN A 120 6.24 32.37 -8.26
N LYS A 121 7.48 32.25 -8.78
CA LYS A 121 8.11 30.95 -9.03
C LYS A 121 8.81 30.47 -7.76
N ALA A 122 8.44 29.29 -7.27
CA ALA A 122 9.09 28.70 -6.10
C ALA A 122 10.60 28.50 -6.33
N VAL A 123 11.39 28.90 -5.33
CA VAL A 123 12.83 28.63 -5.23
C VAL A 123 13.02 27.60 -4.11
N PRO A 124 13.25 26.32 -4.44
CA PRO A 124 13.47 25.29 -3.42
C PRO A 124 14.74 25.55 -2.62
N ALA A 125 14.83 24.95 -1.43
CA ALA A 125 16.05 24.93 -0.62
C ALA A 125 17.28 24.37 -1.37
N SER A 126 17.06 23.43 -2.30
CA SER A 126 18.10 22.87 -3.17
C SER A 126 18.56 23.82 -4.28
N GLY A 127 17.89 24.95 -4.45
CA GLY A 127 18.10 25.91 -5.53
C GLY A 127 17.17 25.70 -6.73
N LEU A 128 16.93 26.80 -7.44
CA LEU A 128 16.20 26.87 -8.70
C LEU A 128 17.19 27.13 -9.83
N ARG A 129 17.30 26.19 -10.77
CA ARG A 129 18.10 26.37 -11.99
C ARG A 129 17.29 27.14 -13.03
N ILE A 130 17.86 28.23 -13.51
CA ILE A 130 17.26 29.18 -14.45
C ILE A 130 18.10 29.20 -15.72
N PHE A 131 17.42 29.09 -16.85
CA PHE A 131 18.01 29.29 -18.17
C PHE A 131 17.47 30.58 -18.79
N VAL A 132 18.34 31.32 -19.46
CA VAL A 132 17.96 32.45 -20.30
C VAL A 132 18.34 32.11 -21.73
N SER A 133 17.35 32.15 -22.61
CA SER A 133 17.55 32.02 -24.05
C SER A 133 17.14 33.28 -24.78
N ILE A 134 17.59 33.41 -26.02
CA ILE A 134 17.14 34.45 -26.94
C ILE A 134 16.50 33.84 -28.19
N GLU A 135 15.60 34.59 -28.79
CA GLU A 135 15.35 34.50 -30.22
C GLU A 135 16.11 35.63 -30.90
N THR A 136 16.89 35.34 -31.93
CA THR A 136 17.59 36.37 -32.71
C THR A 136 16.60 37.12 -33.61
N GLY A 137 16.91 38.37 -33.93
CA GLY A 137 16.10 39.17 -34.85
C GLY A 137 15.97 38.51 -36.23
N THR A 138 14.94 38.94 -36.97
CA THR A 138 14.71 38.44 -38.33
C THR A 138 15.81 38.89 -39.29
N LYS A 139 15.87 38.22 -40.45
CA LYS A 139 16.76 38.60 -41.54
C LYS A 139 16.56 40.08 -41.92
N GLY A 140 17.66 40.84 -41.93
CA GLY A 140 17.68 42.27 -42.22
C GLY A 140 17.55 43.19 -41.01
N ALA A 141 17.10 42.68 -39.86
CA ALA A 141 17.06 43.44 -38.59
C ALA A 141 18.37 43.31 -37.79
N ILE A 142 19.01 42.14 -37.85
CA ILE A 142 20.26 41.87 -37.12
C ILE A 142 21.50 42.46 -37.81
N VAL A 143 22.50 42.83 -37.01
CA VAL A 143 23.81 43.27 -37.51
C VAL A 143 24.87 42.19 -37.25
N ALA A 144 25.79 41.97 -38.20
CA ALA A 144 26.83 40.96 -38.08
C ALA A 144 27.89 41.29 -37.02
N ASN A 145 28.54 40.25 -36.50
CA ASN A 145 29.65 40.33 -35.54
C ASN A 145 29.27 41.05 -34.24
N LYS A 146 28.04 40.83 -33.77
CA LYS A 146 27.55 41.35 -32.50
C LYS A 146 27.75 40.32 -31.41
N SER A 147 28.29 40.74 -30.28
CA SER A 147 28.46 39.88 -29.11
C SER A 147 27.24 39.93 -28.22
N VAL A 148 26.86 38.76 -27.71
CA VAL A 148 25.89 38.57 -26.65
C VAL A 148 26.64 38.04 -25.43
N GLN A 149 26.53 38.77 -24.34
CA GLN A 149 27.02 38.36 -23.02
C GLN A 149 25.94 38.75 -22.02
N MET A 150 24.99 37.84 -21.80
CA MET A 150 23.84 38.11 -20.97
C MET A 150 24.25 38.17 -19.49
N LYS A 151 23.63 39.09 -18.74
CA LYS A 151 23.78 39.20 -17.30
C LYS A 151 22.46 39.50 -16.61
N VAL A 152 22.34 39.04 -15.37
CA VAL A 152 21.48 39.67 -14.38
C VAL A 152 22.29 40.83 -13.79
N PRO A 153 21.85 42.09 -13.94
CA PRO A 153 22.57 43.23 -13.40
C PRO A 153 22.58 43.23 -11.86
N LEU A 154 23.37 44.12 -11.27
CA LEU A 154 23.37 44.34 -9.82
C LEU A 154 21.98 44.77 -9.32
N LEU A 155 21.65 44.41 -8.08
CA LEU A 155 20.38 44.79 -7.47
C LEU A 155 20.33 46.31 -7.26
N ILE A 156 19.39 46.96 -7.95
CA ILE A 156 18.95 48.33 -7.69
C ILE A 156 17.46 48.23 -7.39
N ASP A 157 17.10 48.54 -6.15
CA ASP A 157 15.74 48.49 -5.63
C ASP A 157 15.34 49.91 -5.20
N GLY A 158 14.63 50.59 -6.09
CA GLY A 158 14.05 51.91 -5.86
C GLY A 158 12.55 51.78 -5.61
N GLY A 159 11.98 52.67 -4.81
CA GLY A 159 10.55 52.60 -4.50
C GLY A 159 10.25 51.65 -3.35
N THR A 160 9.48 50.59 -3.60
CA THR A 160 8.99 49.69 -2.54
C THR A 160 10.01 48.60 -2.23
N VAL A 161 10.72 48.73 -1.11
CA VAL A 161 11.76 47.77 -0.68
C VAL A 161 11.31 46.31 -0.81
N GLY A 162 12.14 45.51 -1.48
CA GLY A 162 11.94 44.08 -1.69
C GLY A 162 10.96 43.74 -2.81
N ARG A 163 10.42 44.72 -3.51
CA ARG A 163 9.47 44.54 -4.60
C ARG A 163 10.02 45.20 -5.87
N PHE A 164 9.95 44.46 -6.98
CA PHE A 164 10.26 45.04 -8.27
C PHE A 164 9.24 46.11 -8.68
N ASP A 165 9.75 47.33 -8.86
CA ASP A 165 9.12 48.46 -9.50
C ASP A 165 9.81 48.77 -10.85
N LEU A 166 9.08 49.36 -11.81
CA LEU A 166 9.67 49.66 -13.13
C LEU A 166 10.78 50.72 -12.99
N GLY A 167 11.99 50.39 -13.43
CA GLY A 167 13.20 51.19 -13.22
C GLY A 167 14.24 50.48 -12.35
N ASP A 168 13.81 49.45 -11.62
CA ASP A 168 14.68 48.60 -10.82
C ASP A 168 15.50 47.61 -11.66
N SER A 169 16.55 47.07 -11.08
CA SER A 169 17.41 46.06 -11.70
C SER A 169 17.84 44.98 -10.70
N GLY A 170 18.24 43.82 -11.20
CA GLY A 170 18.64 42.65 -10.41
C GLY A 170 17.61 41.52 -10.38
N LEU A 171 17.71 40.69 -9.35
CA LEU A 171 16.89 39.51 -9.09
C LEU A 171 16.15 39.69 -7.76
N PHE A 172 14.83 39.51 -7.77
CA PHE A 172 13.96 39.82 -6.63
C PHE A 172 13.34 38.53 -6.08
N LEU A 173 13.76 38.16 -4.87
CA LEU A 173 13.12 37.11 -4.07
C LEU A 173 12.18 37.73 -3.04
N ALA A 174 11.19 37.00 -2.57
CA ALA A 174 10.23 37.49 -1.59
C ALA A 174 10.85 37.68 -0.20
N GLY A 175 11.73 36.77 0.22
CA GLY A 175 12.32 36.75 1.56
C GLY A 175 13.78 37.20 1.64
N ALA A 176 14.46 37.45 0.51
CA ALA A 176 15.88 37.79 0.49
C ALA A 176 16.14 39.05 -0.35
N THR A 177 17.12 39.84 0.08
CA THR A 177 17.69 40.88 -0.77
C THR A 177 18.41 40.23 -1.95
N GLY A 178 18.11 40.70 -3.17
CA GLY A 178 18.66 40.22 -4.43
C GLY A 178 20.19 40.13 -4.52
N VAL A 179 20.69 39.66 -5.66
CA VAL A 179 22.14 39.46 -5.88
C VAL A 179 22.87 40.80 -5.99
N ALA A 180 23.77 41.07 -5.04
CA ALA A 180 24.47 42.36 -4.94
C ALA A 180 25.45 42.62 -6.09
N ASP A 181 26.22 41.61 -6.52
CA ASP A 181 27.28 41.76 -7.53
C ASP A 181 26.80 41.52 -8.97
N GLY A 182 25.52 41.18 -9.15
CA GLY A 182 24.99 40.67 -10.43
C GLY A 182 25.55 39.30 -10.80
N ILE A 183 25.13 38.80 -11.96
CA ILE A 183 25.55 37.49 -12.49
C ILE A 183 25.78 37.67 -13.98
N ILE A 184 27.01 37.49 -14.46
CA ILE A 184 27.35 37.62 -15.88
C ILE A 184 27.68 36.26 -16.48
N ASN A 185 27.19 35.96 -17.68
CA ASN A 185 27.63 34.77 -18.38
C ASN A 185 29.15 34.85 -18.64
N PRO A 186 29.97 33.88 -18.18
CA PRO A 186 31.41 33.94 -18.36
C PRO A 186 31.85 33.78 -19.82
N TYR A 187 30.97 33.29 -20.69
CA TYR A 187 31.23 33.11 -22.11
C TYR A 187 30.49 34.13 -22.96
N ILE A 188 31.00 34.36 -24.16
CA ILE A 188 30.41 35.26 -25.14
C ILE A 188 29.85 34.44 -26.30
N GLN A 189 28.60 34.73 -26.68
CA GLN A 189 28.01 34.26 -27.92
C GLN A 189 28.12 35.33 -29.01
N THR A 190 28.14 34.92 -30.27
CA THR A 190 28.27 35.85 -31.41
C THR A 190 27.09 35.70 -32.36
N ILE A 191 26.45 36.80 -32.68
CA ILE A 191 25.46 36.89 -33.76
C ILE A 191 26.21 37.12 -35.08
N TRP A 192 26.04 36.18 -35.99
CA TRP A 192 26.49 36.25 -37.37
C TRP A 192 25.33 36.49 -38.31
N VAL A 193 25.61 37.15 -39.44
CA VAL A 193 24.63 37.33 -40.50
C VAL A 193 24.91 36.32 -41.59
N SER A 194 23.89 35.52 -41.90
CA SER A 194 23.79 34.75 -43.13
C SER A 194 22.61 35.26 -43.93
N ASN A 195 22.78 35.37 -45.25
CA ASN A 195 21.68 35.64 -46.17
C ASN A 195 20.91 34.37 -46.55
N TYR A 196 21.39 33.21 -46.13
CA TYR A 196 20.76 31.92 -46.36
C TYR A 196 20.32 31.36 -45.01
N ASP A 197 19.17 30.70 -45.01
CA ASP A 197 18.79 29.87 -43.88
C ASP A 197 19.65 28.60 -43.90
N THR A 198 20.44 28.46 -42.86
CA THR A 198 21.37 27.35 -42.60
C THR A 198 21.02 26.62 -41.30
N SER A 199 19.87 26.92 -40.71
CA SER A 199 19.51 26.46 -39.37
C SER A 199 18.51 25.33 -39.53
N ALA A 200 18.82 24.17 -38.95
CA ALA A 200 17.85 23.09 -38.91
C ALA A 200 16.63 23.50 -38.05
N PRO A 201 15.44 22.95 -38.33
CA PRO A 201 14.32 23.06 -37.42
C PRO A 201 14.65 22.46 -36.04
N LYS A 202 13.72 22.58 -35.09
CA LYS A 202 13.79 21.88 -33.80
C LYS A 202 12.51 21.10 -33.58
N THR A 203 12.64 19.82 -33.24
CA THR A 203 11.56 18.93 -32.84
C THR A 203 11.68 18.53 -31.37
N VAL A 204 10.54 18.37 -30.71
CA VAL A 204 10.45 17.95 -29.31
C VAL A 204 9.32 16.94 -29.15
N ILE A 205 9.59 15.86 -28.42
CA ILE A 205 8.58 14.91 -27.93
C ILE A 205 8.05 15.44 -26.60
N THR A 206 6.76 15.74 -26.52
CA THR A 206 6.11 16.22 -25.28
C THR A 206 5.40 15.11 -24.52
N SER A 207 5.02 14.03 -25.20
CA SER A 207 4.59 12.78 -24.56
C SER A 207 4.93 11.57 -25.45
N PRO A 208 5.53 10.51 -24.88
CA PRO A 208 5.79 10.31 -23.46
C PRO A 208 7.02 11.10 -22.96
N SER A 209 7.12 11.33 -21.65
CA SER A 209 8.36 11.83 -21.04
C SER A 209 9.35 10.68 -20.82
N ALA A 210 10.64 11.00 -20.68
CA ALA A 210 11.67 9.98 -20.44
C ALA A 210 11.40 9.20 -19.14
N GLY A 211 11.55 7.88 -19.20
CA GLY A 211 11.28 6.96 -18.09
C GLY A 211 9.82 6.54 -17.94
N THR A 212 8.92 6.99 -18.82
CA THR A 212 7.51 6.56 -18.80
C THR A 212 7.40 5.05 -18.97
N ILE A 213 6.54 4.41 -18.17
CA ILE A 213 6.10 3.02 -18.35
C ILE A 213 4.78 3.00 -19.10
N ILE A 214 4.76 2.38 -20.28
CA ILE A 214 3.59 2.20 -21.13
C ILE A 214 3.05 0.78 -20.92
N THR A 215 1.77 0.66 -20.56
CA THR A 215 1.13 -0.62 -20.23
C THR A 215 0.10 -1.09 -21.26
N THR A 216 0.01 -0.41 -22.40
CA THR A 216 -0.98 -0.62 -23.44
C THR A 216 -0.34 -1.11 -24.74
N SER A 217 -1.12 -1.79 -25.59
CA SER A 217 -0.67 -2.27 -26.89
C SER A 217 -0.63 -1.19 -27.98
N SER A 218 -1.10 0.01 -27.66
CA SER A 218 -0.97 1.22 -28.45
C SER A 218 -0.71 2.43 -27.57
N PHE A 219 0.03 3.40 -28.10
CA PHE A 219 0.35 4.64 -27.41
C PHE A 219 0.45 5.78 -28.42
N LYS A 220 -0.15 6.93 -28.10
CA LYS A 220 -0.06 8.11 -28.95
C LYS A 220 1.11 8.98 -28.52
N ILE A 221 2.12 9.07 -29.37
CA ILE A 221 3.27 9.95 -29.19
C ILE A 221 2.89 11.31 -29.78
N ILE A 222 3.14 12.37 -29.03
CA ILE A 222 2.88 13.75 -29.47
C ILE A 222 4.09 14.63 -29.23
N GLY A 223 4.17 15.71 -29.97
CA GLY A 223 5.22 16.68 -29.82
C GLY A 223 4.94 17.98 -30.56
N VAL A 224 5.92 18.86 -30.49
CA VAL A 224 5.91 20.16 -31.14
C VAL A 224 7.15 20.32 -32.02
N ALA A 225 7.08 21.17 -33.02
CA ALA A 225 8.24 21.53 -33.82
C ALA A 225 8.18 22.98 -34.30
N ARG A 226 9.34 23.59 -34.55
CA ARG A 226 9.43 24.93 -35.15
C ARG A 226 10.71 25.08 -35.95
N ASP A 227 10.59 25.81 -37.05
CA ASP A 227 11.70 26.15 -37.93
C ASP A 227 12.62 27.22 -37.32
N GLN A 228 13.90 27.15 -37.64
CA GLN A 228 14.90 28.19 -37.32
C GLN A 228 15.47 28.74 -38.63
N GLY A 229 15.90 29.99 -38.65
CA GLY A 229 16.59 30.56 -39.82
C GLY A 229 15.66 31.20 -40.86
N GLY A 230 14.35 30.96 -40.77
CA GLY A 230 13.31 31.76 -41.40
C GLY A 230 12.64 31.12 -42.62
N SER A 231 12.80 29.81 -42.80
CA SER A 231 12.00 29.01 -43.72
C SER A 231 10.79 28.39 -42.98
N THR A 232 10.46 27.14 -43.30
CA THR A 232 9.41 26.36 -42.63
C THR A 232 9.79 24.87 -42.68
N LEU A 233 9.31 24.07 -41.73
CA LEU A 233 9.46 22.61 -41.80
C LEU A 233 8.88 22.06 -43.11
N ALA A 234 9.65 21.23 -43.79
CA ALA A 234 9.23 20.46 -44.96
C ALA A 234 8.79 19.04 -44.57
N SER A 235 9.53 18.41 -43.66
CA SER A 235 9.24 17.07 -43.16
C SER A 235 9.58 16.92 -41.68
N LEU A 236 8.89 15.97 -41.04
CA LEU A 236 9.19 15.52 -39.69
C LEU A 236 9.02 14.01 -39.64
N GLN A 237 10.04 13.32 -39.14
CA GLN A 237 10.03 11.88 -39.00
C GLN A 237 10.30 11.45 -37.56
N ILE A 238 9.79 10.27 -37.22
CA ILE A 238 10.00 9.59 -35.94
C ILE A 238 10.66 8.23 -36.16
N LEU A 239 11.54 7.86 -35.24
CA LEU A 239 12.23 6.57 -35.20
C LEU A 239 12.02 5.96 -33.81
N ILE A 240 11.51 4.73 -33.76
CA ILE A 240 11.36 3.97 -32.52
C ILE A 240 12.27 2.74 -32.63
N SER A 241 13.27 2.65 -31.75
CA SER A 241 14.22 1.54 -31.69
C SER A 241 14.08 0.74 -30.39
N SER A 242 14.36 -0.56 -30.44
CA SER A 242 14.32 -1.45 -29.27
C SER A 242 15.65 -2.21 -29.14
N GLY A 243 16.37 -2.01 -28.04
CA GLY A 243 17.69 -2.63 -27.85
C GLY A 243 18.65 -2.34 -29.01
N SER A 244 19.11 -3.38 -29.71
CA SER A 244 20.01 -3.28 -30.87
C SER A 244 19.32 -3.08 -32.22
N SER A 245 17.99 -3.13 -32.28
CA SER A 245 17.25 -2.93 -33.53
C SER A 245 17.17 -1.43 -33.84
N ALA A 246 17.75 -1.02 -34.97
CA ALA A 246 17.91 0.40 -35.32
C ALA A 246 16.58 1.16 -35.55
N GLY A 247 15.45 0.47 -35.69
CA GLY A 247 14.17 1.07 -36.09
C GLY A 247 14.16 1.50 -37.57
N SER A 248 13.04 2.06 -38.02
CA SER A 248 12.93 2.75 -39.31
C SER A 248 12.31 4.13 -39.11
N TRP A 249 12.80 5.13 -39.86
CA TRP A 249 12.18 6.45 -39.90
C TRP A 249 10.81 6.35 -40.57
N VAL A 250 9.82 6.99 -39.96
CA VAL A 250 8.44 7.06 -40.44
C VAL A 250 7.96 8.50 -40.31
N ASP A 251 7.18 8.98 -41.28
CA ASP A 251 6.57 10.31 -41.21
C ASP A 251 5.55 10.37 -40.06
N VAL A 252 5.55 11.50 -39.35
CA VAL A 252 4.51 11.80 -38.36
C VAL A 252 3.29 12.42 -39.03
N THR A 253 2.18 12.48 -38.29
CA THR A 253 1.01 13.24 -38.71
C THR A 253 1.17 14.69 -38.28
N ASN A 254 1.16 15.63 -39.23
CA ASN A 254 1.08 17.05 -38.93
C ASN A 254 -0.34 17.40 -38.45
N THR A 255 -0.48 17.92 -37.24
CA THR A 255 -1.76 18.37 -36.66
C THR A 255 -1.83 19.87 -36.47
N GLY A 256 -0.70 20.58 -36.58
CA GLY A 256 -0.60 22.03 -36.51
C GLY A 256 -0.31 22.70 -37.86
N THR A 257 -0.06 24.01 -37.81
CA THR A 257 0.47 24.75 -38.96
C THR A 257 1.96 24.43 -39.11
N ASN A 258 2.40 23.93 -40.26
CA ASN A 258 3.81 23.59 -40.54
C ASN A 258 4.47 22.75 -39.42
N TYR A 259 3.80 21.70 -38.93
CA TYR A 259 4.28 20.82 -37.86
C TYR A 259 4.46 21.47 -36.49
N SER A 260 3.85 22.64 -36.25
CA SER A 260 3.82 23.25 -34.90
C SER A 260 3.35 22.26 -33.83
N ASP A 261 2.42 21.39 -34.19
CA ASP A 261 2.02 20.21 -33.45
C ASP A 261 2.08 18.98 -34.37
N TRP A 262 2.48 17.84 -33.82
CA TRP A 262 2.52 16.58 -34.54
C TRP A 262 2.18 15.40 -33.65
N GLU A 263 1.72 14.31 -34.27
CA GLU A 263 1.42 13.06 -33.56
C GLU A 263 1.83 11.80 -34.34
N TYR A 264 2.08 10.72 -33.60
CA TYR A 264 2.32 9.39 -34.14
C TYR A 264 1.60 8.33 -33.31
N ASN A 265 0.75 7.54 -33.96
CA ASN A 265 0.03 6.44 -33.32
C ASN A 265 0.87 5.17 -33.36
N TRP A 266 1.58 4.88 -32.27
CA TRP A 266 2.35 3.67 -32.12
C TRP A 266 1.42 2.51 -31.74
N THR A 267 1.42 1.44 -32.54
CA THR A 267 0.52 0.29 -32.39
C THR A 267 1.29 -1.02 -32.41
N ASN A 268 0.64 -2.11 -31.99
CA ASN A 268 1.24 -3.45 -31.90
C ASN A 268 2.52 -3.45 -31.04
N ILE A 269 2.49 -2.68 -29.95
CA ILE A 269 3.61 -2.52 -29.04
C ILE A 269 3.80 -3.81 -28.25
N THR A 270 5.04 -4.25 -28.09
CA THR A 270 5.42 -5.39 -27.26
C THR A 270 6.25 -4.94 -26.06
N ASP A 271 6.36 -5.79 -25.04
CA ASP A 271 7.15 -5.48 -23.85
C ASP A 271 8.63 -5.31 -24.20
N GLY A 272 9.27 -4.30 -23.61
CA GLY A 272 10.65 -3.96 -23.92
C GLY A 272 11.01 -2.51 -23.56
N THR A 273 12.29 -2.17 -23.70
CA THR A 273 12.76 -0.79 -23.58
C THR A 273 12.97 -0.19 -24.96
N TYR A 274 12.42 1.00 -25.17
CA TYR A 274 12.41 1.68 -26.46
C TYR A 274 13.02 3.07 -26.36
N THR A 275 13.74 3.47 -27.41
CA THR A 275 14.23 4.84 -27.58
C THR A 275 13.50 5.48 -28.75
N ILE A 276 12.88 6.63 -28.50
CA ILE A 276 12.10 7.39 -29.46
C ILE A 276 12.92 8.61 -29.88
N LYS A 277 13.14 8.78 -31.18
CA LYS A 277 13.89 9.90 -31.77
C LYS A 277 13.05 10.58 -32.83
N THR A 278 13.28 11.86 -33.02
CA THR A 278 12.66 12.67 -34.07
C THR A 278 13.74 13.35 -34.91
N GLN A 279 13.40 13.69 -36.15
CA GLN A 279 14.22 14.49 -37.04
C GLN A 279 13.32 15.34 -37.93
N GLY A 280 13.44 16.65 -37.79
CA GLY A 280 12.86 17.62 -38.72
C GLY A 280 13.85 17.99 -39.84
N ALA A 281 13.32 18.30 -41.01
CA ALA A 281 14.05 18.98 -42.08
C ALA A 281 13.21 20.12 -42.66
N ASP A 282 13.87 21.22 -43.04
CA ASP A 282 13.24 22.36 -43.68
C ASP A 282 13.21 22.25 -45.22
N TRP A 283 12.61 23.22 -45.90
CA TRP A 283 12.54 23.26 -47.37
C TRP A 283 13.87 23.56 -48.07
N LEU A 284 14.89 23.98 -47.32
CA LEU A 284 16.23 24.20 -47.84
C LEU A 284 17.15 22.99 -47.61
N GLY A 285 16.64 21.94 -46.96
CA GLY A 285 17.35 20.70 -46.70
C GLY A 285 18.20 20.74 -45.44
N ASN A 286 18.06 21.75 -44.57
CA ASN A 286 18.70 21.73 -43.27
C ASN A 286 17.96 20.72 -42.39
N ALA A 287 18.68 19.71 -41.91
CA ALA A 287 18.12 18.63 -41.11
C ALA A 287 18.68 18.65 -39.68
N GLU A 288 17.83 18.31 -38.73
CA GLU A 288 18.22 18.22 -37.32
C GLU A 288 19.35 17.22 -37.09
N THR A 289 20.24 17.57 -36.17
CA THR A 289 21.16 16.60 -35.58
C THR A 289 20.40 15.74 -34.59
N ILE A 290 20.38 14.43 -34.82
CA ILE A 290 19.61 13.47 -34.03
C ILE A 290 20.18 13.40 -32.60
N GLY A 291 19.33 13.69 -31.61
CA GLY A 291 19.66 13.61 -30.19
C GLY A 291 19.67 12.18 -29.61
N GLN A 292 19.80 12.10 -28.29
CA GLN A 292 19.76 10.83 -27.53
C GLN A 292 18.39 10.14 -27.63
N GLY A 293 17.30 10.93 -27.74
CA GLY A 293 15.93 10.46 -27.78
C GLY A 293 15.30 10.26 -26.40
N THR A 294 14.00 10.01 -26.40
CA THR A 294 13.20 9.71 -25.21
C THR A 294 13.18 8.22 -24.98
N ILE A 295 13.68 7.77 -23.82
CA ILE A 295 13.68 6.35 -23.43
C ILE A 295 12.39 6.04 -22.66
N VAL A 296 11.70 4.97 -23.02
CA VAL A 296 10.50 4.46 -22.34
C VAL A 296 10.55 2.94 -22.15
N THR A 297 9.80 2.43 -21.19
CA THR A 297 9.63 0.98 -20.98
C THR A 297 8.19 0.60 -21.28
N VAL A 298 7.98 -0.48 -22.02
CA VAL A 298 6.68 -1.11 -22.24
C VAL A 298 6.62 -2.37 -21.39
N ASP A 299 5.59 -2.47 -20.56
CA ASP A 299 5.28 -3.66 -19.77
C ASP A 299 3.77 -3.85 -19.67
N GLN A 300 3.22 -4.64 -20.59
CA GLN A 300 1.81 -5.01 -20.61
C GLN A 300 1.52 -6.12 -19.60
N THR A 301 2.50 -6.98 -19.30
CA THR A 301 2.33 -8.11 -18.35
C THR A 301 2.12 -7.67 -16.90
N ALA A 302 2.64 -6.51 -16.50
CA ALA A 302 2.41 -5.93 -15.18
C ALA A 302 0.93 -5.72 -14.86
N THR A 303 0.07 -5.47 -15.86
CA THR A 303 -1.36 -5.23 -15.62
C THR A 303 -2.14 -6.49 -15.30
N VAL A 304 -1.66 -7.65 -15.74
CA VAL A 304 -2.36 -8.94 -15.60
C VAL A 304 -1.70 -9.87 -14.58
N SER A 305 -0.53 -9.51 -14.05
CA SER A 305 0.21 -10.32 -13.08
C SER A 305 -0.07 -9.90 -11.64
N ALA A 306 -0.24 -10.88 -10.74
CA ALA A 306 -0.42 -10.60 -9.32
C ALA A 306 0.89 -10.07 -8.70
N SER A 307 0.78 -9.03 -7.88
CA SER A 307 1.87 -8.49 -7.08
C SER A 307 1.79 -9.05 -5.66
N ALA A 308 2.87 -9.68 -5.21
CA ALA A 308 2.99 -10.23 -3.86
C ALA A 308 2.81 -9.17 -2.77
N ALA A 309 3.42 -7.98 -2.99
CA ALA A 309 3.42 -6.88 -2.05
C ALA A 309 2.12 -6.05 -2.07
N ALA A 310 1.46 -5.91 -3.23
CA ALA A 310 0.23 -5.13 -3.34
C ALA A 310 -1.04 -5.90 -2.96
N SER A 311 -0.97 -7.25 -2.98
CA SER A 311 -2.07 -8.12 -2.58
C SER A 311 -2.13 -8.27 -1.06
N THR A 312 -3.30 -8.62 -0.52
CA THR A 312 -3.49 -8.78 0.93
C THR A 312 -4.14 -10.12 1.28
N VAL A 313 -3.84 -10.60 2.49
CA VAL A 313 -4.37 -11.83 3.09
C VAL A 313 -4.78 -11.51 4.52
N SER A 314 -6.08 -11.64 4.81
CA SER A 314 -6.65 -11.37 6.13
C SER A 314 -7.37 -12.60 6.67
N VAL A 315 -7.38 -12.77 7.99
CA VAL A 315 -8.06 -13.88 8.68
C VAL A 315 -8.95 -13.33 9.79
N THR A 316 -10.19 -13.83 9.88
CA THR A 316 -11.13 -13.45 10.94
C THR A 316 -12.08 -14.59 11.29
N PRO A 317 -12.30 -14.90 12.59
CA PRO A 317 -11.47 -14.48 13.73
C PRO A 317 -10.04 -15.07 13.66
N ALA A 318 -9.09 -14.43 14.35
CA ALA A 318 -7.68 -14.86 14.39
C ALA A 318 -7.34 -15.80 15.57
N ILE A 319 -8.28 -16.01 16.49
CA ILE A 319 -8.12 -16.90 17.65
C ILE A 319 -9.39 -17.74 17.78
N LEU A 320 -9.23 -19.06 17.85
CA LEU A 320 -10.33 -20.02 17.92
C LEU A 320 -10.01 -21.18 18.87
N PRO A 321 -11.02 -21.90 19.38
CA PRO A 321 -10.80 -23.18 20.04
C PRO A 321 -10.37 -24.27 19.04
N ALA A 322 -9.52 -25.19 19.47
CA ALA A 322 -9.10 -26.37 18.72
C ALA A 322 -10.14 -27.51 18.75
N ASP A 323 -11.41 -27.18 18.48
CA ASP A 323 -12.55 -28.11 18.58
C ASP A 323 -12.88 -28.85 17.27
N GLY A 324 -12.14 -28.56 16.19
CA GLY A 324 -12.37 -29.12 14.86
C GLY A 324 -13.60 -28.60 14.12
N ALA A 325 -14.40 -27.71 14.72
CA ALA A 325 -15.69 -27.27 14.19
C ALA A 325 -15.76 -25.75 13.99
N THR A 326 -15.18 -24.97 14.91
CA THR A 326 -15.17 -23.52 14.84
C THR A 326 -14.26 -23.03 13.73
N ARG A 327 -14.75 -22.08 12.91
CA ARG A 327 -14.13 -21.66 11.64
C ARG A 327 -13.54 -20.26 11.70
N ALA A 328 -12.37 -20.11 11.09
CA ALA A 328 -11.84 -18.82 10.65
C ALA A 328 -12.09 -18.64 9.16
N PHE A 329 -12.37 -17.41 8.74
CA PHE A 329 -12.52 -17.01 7.36
C PHE A 329 -11.29 -16.26 6.90
N VAL A 330 -10.67 -16.72 5.81
CA VAL A 330 -9.52 -16.08 5.19
C VAL A 330 -9.98 -15.41 3.91
N THR A 331 -9.67 -14.12 3.76
CA THR A 331 -9.96 -13.34 2.55
C THR A 331 -8.65 -12.89 1.92
N VAL A 332 -8.47 -13.26 0.65
CA VAL A 332 -7.32 -12.88 -0.18
C VAL A 332 -7.79 -11.88 -1.22
N LEU A 333 -7.22 -10.68 -1.21
CA LEU A 333 -7.43 -9.66 -2.24
C LEU A 333 -6.21 -9.61 -3.14
N VAL A 334 -6.39 -10.02 -4.40
CA VAL A 334 -5.33 -10.09 -5.40
C VAL A 334 -5.28 -8.80 -6.21
N LYS A 335 -4.13 -8.14 -6.21
CA LYS A 335 -3.87 -6.91 -6.97
C LYS A 335 -2.63 -7.04 -7.84
N ASN A 336 -2.56 -6.26 -8.91
CA ASN A 336 -1.31 -6.03 -9.64
C ASN A 336 -0.47 -4.91 -9.00
N LEU A 337 0.70 -4.61 -9.58
CA LEU A 337 1.61 -3.57 -9.06
C LEU A 337 0.98 -2.16 -9.11
N ALA A 338 0.10 -1.90 -10.07
CA ALA A 338 -0.65 -0.64 -10.19
C ALA A 338 -1.78 -0.49 -9.16
N GLY A 339 -2.01 -1.49 -8.31
CA GLY A 339 -3.03 -1.48 -7.27
C GLY A 339 -4.43 -1.92 -7.73
N ASN A 340 -4.59 -2.32 -8.98
CA ASN A 340 -5.86 -2.78 -9.54
C ASN A 340 -6.15 -4.24 -9.13
N ALA A 341 -7.41 -4.52 -8.78
CA ALA A 341 -7.88 -5.86 -8.46
C ALA A 341 -7.85 -6.76 -9.71
N LEU A 342 -7.40 -8.01 -9.54
CA LEU A 342 -7.30 -8.98 -10.63
C LEU A 342 -8.39 -10.03 -10.55
N SER A 343 -9.20 -10.13 -11.60
CA SER A 343 -10.24 -11.16 -11.76
C SER A 343 -9.69 -12.42 -12.43
N GLY A 344 -10.35 -13.56 -12.20
CA GLY A 344 -10.07 -14.85 -12.85
C GLY A 344 -8.76 -15.51 -12.42
N LYS A 345 -8.11 -15.02 -11.36
CA LYS A 345 -6.91 -15.61 -10.76
C LYS A 345 -7.29 -16.72 -9.78
N THR A 346 -6.69 -17.90 -9.96
CA THR A 346 -6.78 -19.01 -9.01
C THR A 346 -5.87 -18.75 -7.81
N VAL A 347 -6.44 -18.85 -6.62
CA VAL A 347 -5.74 -18.69 -5.34
C VAL A 347 -5.73 -20.01 -4.60
N SER A 348 -4.57 -20.36 -4.01
CA SER A 348 -4.44 -21.46 -3.06
C SER A 348 -3.99 -20.93 -1.70
N LEU A 349 -4.39 -21.63 -0.64
CA LEU A 349 -4.03 -21.31 0.74
C LEU A 349 -3.49 -22.56 1.42
N THR A 350 -2.38 -22.42 2.13
CA THR A 350 -1.75 -23.51 2.91
C THR A 350 -1.47 -23.05 4.33
N SER A 351 -1.51 -23.99 5.27
CA SER A 351 -1.02 -23.83 6.64
C SER A 351 0.34 -24.53 6.79
N ASP A 352 1.19 -24.03 7.68
CA ASP A 352 2.41 -24.71 8.13
C ASP A 352 2.13 -25.88 9.08
N ARG A 353 0.89 -26.03 9.56
CA ARG A 353 0.45 -27.11 10.45
C ARG A 353 -0.43 -28.12 9.72
N SER A 354 -0.07 -29.40 9.83
CA SER A 354 -0.81 -30.52 9.23
C SER A 354 -2.15 -30.84 9.92
N THR A 355 -2.38 -30.28 11.11
CA THR A 355 -3.62 -30.44 11.89
C THR A 355 -4.73 -29.49 11.45
N ASP A 356 -4.43 -28.54 10.57
CA ASP A 356 -5.38 -27.55 10.11
C ASP A 356 -6.11 -28.08 8.87
N ASN A 357 -7.42 -27.90 8.83
CA ASN A 357 -8.23 -28.20 7.66
C ASN A 357 -8.57 -26.90 6.94
N ILE A 358 -8.17 -26.78 5.67
CA ILE A 358 -8.47 -25.63 4.82
C ILE A 358 -9.46 -26.06 3.76
N ARG A 359 -10.56 -25.32 3.64
CA ARG A 359 -11.58 -25.51 2.62
C ARG A 359 -11.77 -24.22 1.85
N ALA A 360 -11.56 -24.25 0.54
CA ALA A 360 -11.87 -23.08 -0.27
C ALA A 360 -13.39 -22.88 -0.39
N THR A 361 -13.82 -21.64 -0.21
CA THR A 361 -15.21 -21.21 -0.49
C THR A 361 -15.32 -20.45 -1.80
N LYS A 362 -14.22 -19.80 -2.23
CA LYS A 362 -14.08 -19.15 -3.55
C LYS A 362 -12.61 -19.17 -3.96
N GLU A 363 -12.24 -20.07 -4.87
CA GLU A 363 -10.84 -20.24 -5.34
C GLU A 363 -10.47 -19.25 -6.47
N LEU A 364 -11.44 -18.85 -7.29
CA LEU A 364 -11.27 -17.89 -8.38
C LEU A 364 -11.67 -16.49 -7.93
N THR A 365 -10.78 -15.54 -8.14
CA THR A 365 -11.05 -14.12 -7.90
C THR A 365 -12.14 -13.60 -8.85
N GLY A 366 -13.05 -12.78 -8.30
CA GLY A 366 -14.06 -12.10 -9.11
C GLY A 366 -13.56 -10.74 -9.62
N ALA A 367 -14.47 -9.92 -10.14
CA ALA A 367 -14.16 -8.53 -10.51
C ALA A 367 -13.63 -7.69 -9.32
N ASP A 368 -13.95 -8.12 -8.10
CA ASP A 368 -13.48 -7.57 -6.83
C ASP A 368 -12.04 -7.99 -6.46
N GLY A 369 -11.45 -8.95 -7.18
CA GLY A 369 -10.14 -9.51 -6.87
C GLY A 369 -10.12 -10.44 -5.66
N LEU A 370 -11.28 -10.87 -5.14
CA LEU A 370 -11.37 -11.61 -3.87
C LEU A 370 -11.48 -13.12 -4.05
N ALA A 371 -10.66 -13.87 -3.30
CA ALA A 371 -10.79 -15.30 -3.05
C ALA A 371 -10.96 -15.56 -1.54
N THR A 372 -11.69 -16.61 -1.15
CA THR A 372 -12.02 -16.89 0.25
C THR A 372 -11.87 -18.35 0.63
N PHE A 373 -11.48 -18.59 1.88
CA PHE A 373 -11.26 -19.90 2.47
C PHE A 373 -11.81 -19.97 3.90
N GLU A 374 -12.13 -21.17 4.34
CA GLU A 374 -12.41 -21.50 5.73
C GLU A 374 -11.27 -22.35 6.30
N VAL A 375 -10.91 -22.11 7.55
CA VAL A 375 -9.89 -22.88 8.28
C VAL A 375 -10.46 -23.37 9.61
N THR A 376 -10.31 -24.66 9.90
CA THR A 376 -10.56 -25.27 11.22
C THR A 376 -9.30 -25.99 11.72
N GLY A 377 -9.24 -26.30 13.02
CA GLY A 377 -8.09 -26.97 13.63
C GLY A 377 -8.49 -27.87 14.78
N THR A 378 -7.79 -28.99 14.94
CA THR A 378 -8.05 -30.02 15.97
C THR A 378 -6.97 -30.08 17.05
N ALA A 379 -5.97 -29.21 16.99
CA ALA A 379 -4.89 -29.12 17.99
C ALA A 379 -4.60 -27.67 18.33
N ALA A 380 -4.23 -27.41 19.59
CA ALA A 380 -3.77 -26.08 20.01
C ALA A 380 -2.41 -25.74 19.37
N GLY A 381 -2.20 -24.46 19.06
CA GLY A 381 -0.97 -23.95 18.45
C GLY A 381 -1.21 -22.73 17.57
N VAL A 382 -0.13 -22.15 17.07
CA VAL A 382 -0.16 -21.02 16.13
C VAL A 382 0.18 -21.52 14.73
N SER A 383 -0.66 -21.16 13.76
CA SER A 383 -0.51 -21.51 12.35
C SER A 383 -0.13 -20.27 11.54
N THR A 384 0.80 -20.41 10.60
CA THR A 384 1.14 -19.38 9.61
C THR A 384 0.49 -19.71 8.27
N LEU A 385 -0.45 -18.88 7.82
CA LEU A 385 -1.15 -19.09 6.57
C LEU A 385 -0.38 -18.46 5.40
N THR A 386 -0.19 -19.22 4.32
CA THR A 386 0.48 -18.76 3.10
C THR A 386 -0.48 -18.88 1.91
N ALA A 387 -0.75 -17.75 1.26
CA ALA A 387 -1.55 -17.71 0.03
C ALA A 387 -0.64 -17.64 -1.21
N LYS A 388 -1.05 -18.31 -2.29
CA LYS A 388 -0.40 -18.23 -3.60
C LYS A 388 -1.41 -17.92 -4.70
N VAL A 389 -0.97 -17.15 -5.69
CA VAL A 389 -1.72 -16.84 -6.91
C VAL A 389 -0.94 -17.42 -8.09
N GLY A 390 -1.32 -18.62 -8.53
CA GLY A 390 -0.48 -19.42 -9.44
C GLY A 390 0.90 -19.70 -8.82
N VAL A 391 1.95 -19.16 -9.42
CA VAL A 391 3.35 -19.29 -8.94
C VAL A 391 3.75 -18.20 -7.95
N VAL A 392 2.99 -17.11 -7.84
CA VAL A 392 3.33 -15.97 -6.99
C VAL A 392 2.93 -16.31 -5.54
N THR A 393 3.89 -16.26 -4.62
CA THR A 393 3.61 -16.35 -3.18
C THR A 393 3.41 -14.95 -2.63
N LEU A 394 2.31 -14.72 -1.90
CA LEU A 394 2.01 -13.41 -1.34
C LEU A 394 2.87 -13.13 -0.09
N ASP A 395 3.24 -11.87 0.12
CA ASP A 395 4.13 -11.47 1.21
C ASP A 395 3.41 -11.50 2.57
N GLN A 396 2.12 -11.14 2.59
CA GLN A 396 1.32 -11.15 3.81
C GLN A 396 0.98 -12.57 4.23
N LYS A 397 1.49 -12.97 5.41
CA LYS A 397 1.26 -14.29 6.03
C LYS A 397 0.59 -14.13 7.38
N PRO A 398 -0.75 -14.05 7.45
CA PRO A 398 -1.43 -13.89 8.73
C PRO A 398 -1.28 -15.16 9.57
N THR A 399 -1.23 -14.96 10.88
CA THR A 399 -1.22 -16.03 11.87
C THR A 399 -2.62 -16.33 12.37
N LEU A 400 -2.96 -17.60 12.54
CA LEU A 400 -4.20 -18.07 13.15
C LEU A 400 -3.85 -18.89 14.40
N THR A 401 -4.43 -18.57 15.55
CA THR A 401 -4.15 -19.27 16.81
C THR A 401 -5.30 -20.17 17.21
N PHE A 402 -5.01 -21.45 17.38
CA PHE A 402 -5.92 -22.41 17.99
C PHE A 402 -5.56 -22.58 19.46
N THR A 403 -6.54 -22.44 20.34
CA THR A 403 -6.40 -22.57 21.79
C THR A 403 -7.01 -23.89 22.26
N ALA A 404 -6.45 -24.47 23.32
CA ALA A 404 -7.03 -25.67 23.93
C ALA A 404 -8.45 -25.38 24.42
N VAL A 405 -9.36 -26.34 24.25
CA VAL A 405 -10.75 -26.21 24.71
C VAL A 405 -10.76 -26.39 26.23
N SER A 406 -11.27 -25.39 26.97
CA SER A 406 -11.34 -25.46 28.43
C SER A 406 -12.50 -26.34 28.91
N PHE A 407 -12.21 -27.28 29.81
CA PHE A 407 -13.19 -28.12 30.49
C PHE A 407 -12.81 -28.31 31.97
N HIS A 408 -13.80 -28.67 32.79
CA HIS A 408 -13.70 -28.84 34.24
C HIS A 408 -14.44 -30.11 34.67
N ALA A 409 -14.17 -30.59 35.88
CA ALA A 409 -14.89 -31.73 36.45
C ALA A 409 -16.41 -31.54 36.36
N GLY A 410 -17.12 -32.58 35.98
CA GLY A 410 -18.55 -32.56 35.66
C GLY A 410 -18.87 -32.43 34.16
N ASP A 411 -17.92 -31.97 33.35
CA ASP A 411 -18.14 -31.81 31.90
C ASP A 411 -18.21 -33.17 31.18
N LEU A 412 -19.00 -33.18 30.10
CA LEU A 412 -18.96 -34.24 29.10
C LEU A 412 -17.95 -33.86 28.02
N ILE A 413 -16.98 -34.73 27.75
CA ILE A 413 -15.91 -34.50 26.78
C ILE A 413 -15.91 -35.59 25.70
N LYS A 414 -15.52 -35.21 24.48
CA LYS A 414 -15.25 -36.14 23.39
C LYS A 414 -14.06 -35.67 22.54
N GLY A 415 -13.47 -36.58 21.78
CA GLY A 415 -12.38 -36.28 20.86
C GLY A 415 -12.90 -35.76 19.52
N THR A 416 -12.00 -35.19 18.72
CA THR A 416 -12.30 -34.75 17.35
C THR A 416 -12.52 -35.94 16.41
N ALA A 417 -11.81 -37.05 16.60
CA ALA A 417 -11.93 -38.24 15.74
C ALA A 417 -12.95 -39.29 16.23
N SER A 418 -13.48 -39.16 17.44
CA SER A 418 -14.35 -40.16 18.08
C SER A 418 -15.75 -39.63 18.40
N THR A 419 -16.74 -40.52 18.34
CA THR A 419 -18.11 -40.27 18.80
C THR A 419 -18.34 -40.69 20.26
N ALA A 420 -17.37 -41.38 20.88
CA ALA A 420 -17.46 -41.78 22.28
C ALA A 420 -17.46 -40.55 23.20
N VAL A 421 -18.45 -40.50 24.09
CA VAL A 421 -18.61 -39.45 25.10
C VAL A 421 -18.07 -39.97 26.43
N TYR A 422 -17.36 -39.11 27.15
CA TYR A 422 -16.83 -39.43 28.46
C TYR A 422 -17.29 -38.38 29.48
N TYR A 423 -17.47 -38.82 30.72
CA TYR A 423 -17.61 -37.90 31.86
C TYR A 423 -16.23 -37.60 32.43
N TYR A 424 -15.88 -36.32 32.56
CA TYR A 424 -14.64 -35.91 33.24
C TYR A 424 -14.91 -35.69 34.72
N ALA A 425 -14.34 -36.53 35.58
CA ALA A 425 -14.61 -36.54 37.02
C ALA A 425 -13.66 -35.63 37.81
N SER A 426 -14.03 -35.33 39.06
CA SER A 426 -13.20 -34.51 39.98
C SER A 426 -11.88 -35.16 40.36
N ASP A 427 -11.72 -36.47 40.16
CA ASP A 427 -10.47 -37.22 40.32
C ASP A 427 -9.46 -37.00 39.17
N GLY A 428 -9.82 -36.18 38.17
CA GLY A 428 -9.00 -35.88 37.00
C GLY A 428 -9.00 -36.98 35.92
N ARG A 429 -9.92 -37.95 36.00
CA ARG A 429 -10.03 -39.05 35.04
C ARG A 429 -11.30 -38.98 34.22
N ARG A 430 -11.31 -39.69 33.09
CA ARG A 430 -12.50 -39.84 32.23
C ARG A 430 -13.18 -41.18 32.46
N TYR A 431 -14.50 -41.16 32.58
CA TYR A 431 -15.36 -42.32 32.77
C TYR A 431 -16.17 -42.61 31.51
N ILE A 432 -16.29 -43.89 31.19
CA ILE A 432 -16.93 -44.35 29.95
C ILE A 432 -18.43 -44.57 30.18
N PHE A 433 -19.27 -44.16 29.24
CA PHE A 433 -20.66 -44.62 29.16
C PHE A 433 -20.72 -45.89 28.32
N PRO A 434 -20.97 -47.08 28.91
CA PRO A 434 -20.94 -48.33 28.15
C PRO A 434 -22.03 -48.44 27.09
N THR A 435 -23.18 -47.78 27.32
CA THR A 435 -24.31 -47.75 26.39
C THR A 435 -24.98 -46.38 26.38
N ALA A 436 -25.68 -46.07 25.28
CA ALA A 436 -26.50 -44.86 25.18
C ALA A 436 -27.63 -44.81 26.23
N ALA A 437 -28.13 -45.96 26.68
CA ALA A 437 -29.14 -46.05 27.72
C ALA A 437 -28.60 -45.59 29.09
N ILE A 438 -27.35 -45.94 29.41
CA ILE A 438 -26.68 -45.48 30.64
C ILE A 438 -26.43 -43.97 30.56
N TYR A 439 -25.94 -43.45 29.43
CA TYR A 439 -25.81 -42.01 29.21
C TYR A 439 -27.13 -41.28 29.43
N SER A 440 -28.21 -41.76 28.80
CA SER A 440 -29.55 -41.15 28.87
C SER A 440 -30.18 -41.25 30.26
N SER A 441 -29.65 -42.11 31.14
CA SER A 441 -30.07 -42.16 32.55
C SER A 441 -29.58 -40.94 33.35
N TRP A 442 -28.49 -40.31 32.90
CA TRP A 442 -27.83 -39.16 33.53
C TRP A 442 -28.07 -37.84 32.79
N PHE A 443 -28.03 -37.84 31.47
CA PHE A 443 -28.03 -36.63 30.64
C PHE A 443 -29.10 -36.67 29.56
N THR A 444 -29.58 -35.49 29.17
CA THR A 444 -30.54 -35.31 28.08
C THR A 444 -29.88 -34.64 26.88
N GLY A 445 -29.94 -35.27 25.71
CA GLY A 445 -29.34 -34.73 24.49
C GLY A 445 -27.81 -34.71 24.52
N PHE A 446 -27.20 -34.00 23.57
CA PHE A 446 -25.74 -33.99 23.33
C PHE A 446 -25.14 -32.57 23.26
N SER A 447 -25.93 -31.53 23.56
CA SER A 447 -25.54 -30.13 23.38
C SER A 447 -24.51 -29.62 24.39
N SER A 448 -24.37 -30.28 25.54
CA SER A 448 -23.40 -29.94 26.58
C SER A 448 -22.02 -30.58 26.37
N ILE A 449 -21.86 -31.41 25.33
CA ILE A 449 -20.61 -32.13 25.10
C ILE A 449 -19.59 -31.21 24.48
N LYS A 450 -18.43 -31.12 25.14
CA LYS A 450 -17.27 -30.38 24.66
C LYS A 450 -16.42 -31.29 23.79
N THR A 451 -16.22 -30.87 22.54
CA THR A 451 -15.23 -31.51 21.67
C THR A 451 -13.88 -30.90 21.97
N ILE A 452 -12.92 -31.73 22.36
CA ILE A 452 -11.54 -31.34 22.66
C ILE A 452 -10.60 -32.05 21.69
N SER A 453 -9.34 -31.62 21.60
CA SER A 453 -8.35 -32.29 20.75
C SER A 453 -8.17 -33.76 21.17
N ASP A 454 -7.86 -34.63 20.21
CA ASP A 454 -7.59 -36.04 20.54
C ASP A 454 -6.34 -36.19 21.44
N ALA A 455 -5.40 -35.24 21.37
CA ALA A 455 -4.24 -35.16 22.25
C ALA A 455 -4.62 -34.79 23.69
N ASP A 456 -5.45 -33.76 23.88
CA ASP A 456 -5.96 -33.37 25.19
C ASP A 456 -6.81 -34.49 25.79
N LEU A 457 -7.67 -35.12 24.97
CA LEU A 457 -8.45 -36.25 25.40
C LEU A 457 -7.56 -37.42 25.84
N ALA A 458 -6.52 -37.75 25.09
CA ALA A 458 -5.57 -38.82 25.43
C ALA A 458 -4.76 -38.53 26.71
N ALA A 459 -4.54 -37.25 27.04
CA ALA A 459 -3.89 -36.84 28.27
C ALA A 459 -4.76 -37.07 29.52
N VAL A 460 -6.08 -37.19 29.37
CA VAL A 460 -7.00 -37.53 30.46
C VAL A 460 -7.05 -39.05 30.66
N PRO A 461 -6.56 -39.60 31.80
CA PRO A 461 -6.52 -41.04 32.01
C PRO A 461 -7.92 -41.66 32.03
N THR A 462 -8.09 -42.79 31.34
CA THR A 462 -9.33 -43.59 31.41
C THR A 462 -9.44 -44.30 32.76
N SER A 463 -10.62 -44.24 33.36
CA SER A 463 -11.00 -44.97 34.58
C SER A 463 -12.10 -45.99 34.28
N GLY A 464 -12.95 -46.28 35.26
CA GLY A 464 -14.06 -47.23 35.13
C GLY A 464 -15.26 -46.76 34.30
N ASN A 465 -16.30 -47.58 34.36
CA ASN A 465 -17.57 -47.33 33.69
C ASN A 465 -18.54 -46.52 34.56
N VAL A 466 -19.29 -45.63 33.92
CA VAL A 466 -20.48 -45.00 34.52
C VAL A 466 -21.56 -46.07 34.66
N THR A 467 -22.21 -46.10 35.82
CA THR A 467 -23.35 -46.95 36.16
C THR A 467 -24.66 -46.20 35.92
N VAL A 468 -25.78 -46.89 35.78
CA VAL A 468 -27.10 -46.24 35.67
C VAL A 468 -27.33 -45.31 36.87
N ARG A 469 -27.92 -44.14 36.62
CA ARG A 469 -28.15 -43.13 37.66
C ARG A 469 -28.95 -43.70 38.85
N PRO A 470 -28.54 -43.43 40.11
CA PRO A 470 -29.34 -43.76 41.28
C PRO A 470 -30.78 -43.22 41.18
N GLY A 471 -31.73 -44.00 41.70
CA GLY A 471 -33.16 -43.72 41.58
C GLY A 471 -33.80 -44.17 40.26
N LYS A 472 -33.09 -44.97 39.45
CA LYS A 472 -33.63 -45.62 38.24
C LYS A 472 -33.80 -47.12 38.46
N LEU A 473 -34.56 -47.74 37.55
CA LEU A 473 -34.72 -49.19 37.46
C LEU A 473 -33.82 -49.73 36.36
N VAL A 474 -33.28 -50.94 36.55
CA VAL A 474 -32.51 -51.65 35.53
C VAL A 474 -33.00 -53.09 35.36
N GLN A 475 -32.81 -53.61 34.16
CA GLN A 475 -32.98 -55.03 33.87
C GLN A 475 -31.79 -55.51 33.03
N VAL A 476 -31.28 -56.71 33.34
CA VAL A 476 -30.14 -57.28 32.65
C VAL A 476 -30.59 -57.94 31.35
N VAL A 477 -30.00 -57.52 30.24
CA VAL A 477 -30.37 -57.96 28.89
C VAL A 477 -29.16 -58.45 28.10
N SER A 478 -29.39 -59.09 26.95
CA SER A 478 -28.31 -59.47 26.02
C SER A 478 -27.78 -58.24 25.29
N MET A 479 -26.58 -58.35 24.71
CA MET A 479 -26.01 -57.29 23.88
C MET A 479 -26.58 -57.24 22.45
N ASP A 480 -27.46 -58.19 22.11
CA ASP A 480 -28.08 -58.29 20.79
C ASP A 480 -29.13 -57.20 20.54
N THR A 481 -29.44 -56.96 19.27
CA THR A 481 -30.56 -56.10 18.86
C THR A 481 -31.52 -56.90 17.97
N PRO A 482 -32.80 -57.09 18.34
CA PRO A 482 -33.44 -56.67 19.59
C PRO A 482 -32.87 -57.43 20.80
N TRP A 483 -32.80 -56.73 21.93
CA TRP A 483 -32.28 -57.29 23.17
C TRP A 483 -33.22 -58.35 23.73
N ARG A 484 -32.65 -59.35 24.41
CA ARG A 484 -33.40 -60.38 25.15
C ARG A 484 -33.19 -60.18 26.64
N VAL A 485 -34.21 -60.43 27.46
CA VAL A 485 -34.08 -60.41 28.92
C VAL A 485 -33.23 -61.61 29.35
N MET A 486 -32.13 -61.35 30.03
CA MET A 486 -31.19 -62.38 30.51
C MET A 486 -31.39 -62.66 32.00
N ASP A 487 -31.77 -61.64 32.77
CA ASP A 487 -32.29 -61.78 34.13
C ASP A 487 -33.71 -61.20 34.19
N PRO A 488 -34.75 -62.00 34.49
CA PRO A 488 -36.11 -61.49 34.60
C PRO A 488 -36.30 -60.50 35.76
N LYS A 489 -35.36 -60.42 36.71
CA LYS A 489 -35.44 -59.51 37.84
C LYS A 489 -35.24 -58.05 37.39
N VAL A 490 -35.99 -57.16 38.03
CA VAL A 490 -35.84 -55.71 37.90
C VAL A 490 -35.22 -55.18 39.19
N TYR A 491 -34.18 -54.37 39.04
CA TYR A 491 -33.42 -53.85 40.16
C TYR A 491 -33.56 -52.33 40.27
N ALA A 492 -33.77 -51.82 41.48
CA ALA A 492 -33.59 -50.41 41.78
C ALA A 492 -32.11 -50.11 42.02
N VAL A 493 -31.63 -48.98 41.50
CA VAL A 493 -30.22 -48.59 41.61
C VAL A 493 -30.04 -47.59 42.76
N SER A 494 -29.17 -47.92 43.71
CA SER A 494 -28.70 -47.00 44.74
C SER A 494 -27.29 -46.47 44.40
N ARG A 495 -26.90 -45.40 45.10
CA ARG A 495 -25.56 -44.78 45.05
C ARG A 495 -24.44 -45.83 45.04
N GLY A 496 -23.46 -45.63 44.17
CA GLY A 496 -22.30 -46.51 44.00
C GLY A 496 -22.58 -47.70 43.08
N GLY A 497 -23.69 -47.69 42.34
CA GLY A 497 -24.07 -48.78 41.44
C GLY A 497 -24.51 -50.05 42.18
N ILE A 498 -25.26 -49.88 43.29
CA ILE A 498 -25.79 -51.02 44.05
C ILE A 498 -27.19 -51.37 43.55
N LEU A 499 -27.39 -52.63 43.18
CA LEU A 499 -28.65 -53.17 42.68
C LEU A 499 -29.44 -53.84 43.79
N HIS A 500 -30.70 -53.44 43.92
CA HIS A 500 -31.66 -54.00 44.86
C HIS A 500 -32.81 -54.63 44.10
N TRP A 501 -33.01 -55.94 44.23
CA TRP A 501 -34.09 -56.63 43.51
C TRP A 501 -35.45 -56.17 44.04
N VAL A 502 -36.29 -55.61 43.17
CA VAL A 502 -37.67 -55.25 43.50
C VAL A 502 -38.55 -56.49 43.32
N LYS A 503 -38.98 -57.11 44.43
CA LYS A 503 -39.66 -58.42 44.37
C LYS A 503 -41.10 -58.38 43.91
N THR A 504 -41.80 -57.27 44.07
CA THR A 504 -43.24 -57.16 43.80
C THR A 504 -43.56 -55.95 42.94
N ALA A 505 -44.55 -56.10 42.06
CA ALA A 505 -45.07 -54.99 41.24
C ALA A 505 -45.71 -53.89 42.10
N ASP A 506 -46.27 -54.24 43.25
CA ASP A 506 -46.81 -53.27 44.22
C ASP A 506 -45.72 -52.37 44.81
N ALA A 507 -44.57 -52.94 45.18
CA ALA A 507 -43.42 -52.13 45.63
C ALA A 507 -42.88 -51.25 44.49
N ALA A 508 -42.72 -51.81 43.28
CA ALA A 508 -42.25 -51.05 42.12
C ALA A 508 -43.17 -49.88 41.76
N SER A 509 -44.48 -50.12 41.70
CA SER A 509 -45.48 -49.10 41.38
C SER A 509 -45.65 -48.04 42.47
N THR A 510 -45.52 -48.42 43.74
CA THR A 510 -45.56 -47.49 44.87
C THR A 510 -44.33 -46.57 44.87
N ILE A 511 -43.13 -47.12 44.64
CA ILE A 511 -41.89 -46.35 44.66
C ILE A 511 -41.74 -45.51 43.39
N PHE A 512 -41.89 -46.10 42.20
CA PHE A 512 -41.53 -45.49 40.92
C PHE A 512 -42.72 -44.99 40.09
N GLY A 513 -43.96 -45.21 40.56
CA GLY A 513 -45.20 -44.85 39.87
C GLY A 513 -45.77 -45.98 39.02
N THR A 514 -47.02 -45.84 38.59
CA THR A 514 -47.76 -46.88 37.85
C THR A 514 -47.18 -47.20 36.46
N ASP A 515 -46.33 -46.32 35.92
CA ASP A 515 -45.63 -46.47 34.64
C ASP A 515 -44.19 -46.99 34.79
N TRP A 516 -43.82 -47.55 35.94
CA TRP A 516 -42.46 -47.96 36.28
C TRP A 516 -41.77 -48.85 35.23
N GLU A 517 -42.51 -49.71 34.54
CA GLU A 517 -41.95 -50.59 33.49
C GLU A 517 -41.33 -49.79 32.33
N LYS A 518 -41.87 -48.61 32.02
CA LYS A 518 -41.32 -47.71 30.98
C LYS A 518 -40.05 -46.98 31.43
N LYS A 519 -39.72 -47.07 32.73
CA LYS A 519 -38.56 -46.41 33.36
C LYS A 519 -37.37 -47.36 33.52
N ILE A 520 -37.50 -48.62 33.09
CA ILE A 520 -36.43 -49.61 33.14
C ILE A 520 -35.35 -49.27 32.11
N VAL A 521 -34.12 -49.14 32.58
CA VAL A 521 -32.93 -48.97 31.76
C VAL A 521 -32.34 -50.34 31.47
N ALA A 522 -32.23 -50.70 30.19
CA ALA A 522 -31.61 -51.94 29.77
C ALA A 522 -30.09 -51.90 29.97
N VAL A 523 -29.56 -52.88 30.70
CA VAL A 523 -28.12 -53.04 30.95
C VAL A 523 -27.65 -54.36 30.36
N PRO A 524 -26.78 -54.36 29.33
CA PRO A 524 -26.20 -55.58 28.80
C PRO A 524 -25.48 -56.39 29.88
N GLU A 525 -25.62 -57.71 29.86
CA GLU A 525 -25.06 -58.65 30.83
C GLU A 525 -23.55 -58.49 31.04
N VAL A 526 -22.81 -58.16 29.97
CA VAL A 526 -21.36 -57.90 30.01
C VAL A 526 -21.00 -56.71 30.91
N PHE A 527 -21.94 -55.79 31.14
CA PHE A 527 -21.79 -54.62 32.00
C PHE A 527 -22.45 -54.78 33.37
N ALA A 528 -23.11 -55.91 33.65
CA ALA A 528 -23.67 -56.21 34.97
C ALA A 528 -22.57 -56.34 36.04
N THR A 529 -21.35 -56.69 35.64
CA THR A 529 -20.14 -56.74 36.50
C THR A 529 -19.71 -55.37 37.03
N ASN A 530 -20.22 -54.27 36.47
CA ASN A 530 -19.97 -52.91 36.99
C ASN A 530 -20.78 -52.59 38.26
N TYR A 531 -21.69 -53.48 38.67
CA TYR A 531 -22.62 -53.27 39.78
C TYR A 531 -22.34 -54.23 40.94
N ASN A 532 -22.75 -53.82 42.13
CA ASN A 532 -22.79 -54.67 43.33
C ASN A 532 -24.25 -54.98 43.69
N TYR A 533 -24.50 -56.08 44.41
CA TYR A 533 -25.86 -56.42 44.85
C TYR A 533 -26.05 -56.07 46.33
N GLY A 534 -27.15 -55.36 46.62
CA GLY A 534 -27.58 -54.99 47.97
C GLY A 534 -28.74 -55.85 48.47
N ALA A 535 -29.34 -55.44 49.60
CA ALA A 535 -30.53 -56.09 50.14
C ALA A 535 -31.74 -55.94 49.21
N ASP A 536 -32.57 -56.99 49.09
CA ASP A 536 -33.79 -56.95 48.27
C ASP A 536 -34.83 -55.96 48.80
N ILE A 537 -35.65 -55.42 47.90
CA ILE A 537 -36.80 -54.56 48.21
C ILE A 537 -38.06 -55.42 48.22
N ASN A 538 -38.61 -55.65 49.42
CA ASN A 538 -39.84 -56.41 49.64
C ASN A 538 -41.04 -55.47 49.79
N LEU A 539 -40.83 -54.32 50.44
CA LEU A 539 -41.82 -53.27 50.69
C LEU A 539 -41.31 -51.90 50.21
N ALA A 540 -42.22 -50.95 50.01
CA ALA A 540 -41.87 -49.60 49.56
C ALA A 540 -40.90 -48.87 50.53
N VAL A 541 -40.89 -49.23 51.81
CA VAL A 541 -40.04 -48.59 52.84
C VAL A 541 -38.57 -49.00 52.72
N ASP A 542 -38.28 -50.11 52.03
CA ASP A 542 -36.94 -50.68 51.93
C ASP A 542 -36.02 -49.85 51.00
N TYR A 543 -36.59 -48.90 50.25
CA TYR A 543 -35.86 -48.06 49.30
C TYR A 543 -36.35 -46.61 49.32
N ASN A 544 -35.43 -45.69 49.62
CA ASN A 544 -35.73 -44.26 49.65
C ASN A 544 -35.42 -43.62 48.30
N LEU A 545 -36.40 -43.62 47.39
CA LEU A 545 -36.24 -43.05 46.05
C LEU A 545 -35.81 -41.59 46.07
N ALA A 546 -36.33 -40.78 46.99
CA ALA A 546 -35.99 -39.36 47.08
C ALA A 546 -34.51 -39.16 47.42
N ALA A 547 -33.96 -39.98 48.32
CA ALA A 547 -32.54 -39.95 48.66
C ALA A 547 -31.65 -40.33 47.47
N GLU A 548 -32.03 -41.38 46.73
CA GLU A 548 -31.25 -41.80 45.55
C GLU A 548 -31.34 -40.80 44.40
N GLN A 549 -32.52 -40.20 44.18
CA GLN A 549 -32.68 -39.18 43.15
C GLN A 549 -31.93 -37.88 43.45
N ALA A 550 -31.66 -37.60 44.73
CA ALA A 550 -30.86 -36.45 45.18
C ALA A 550 -29.38 -36.55 44.77
N ILE A 551 -28.89 -37.73 44.38
CA ILE A 551 -27.56 -37.91 43.77
C ILE A 551 -27.58 -37.31 42.37
N ALA A 552 -27.09 -36.08 42.24
CA ALA A 552 -27.20 -35.26 41.05
C ALA A 552 -26.09 -35.50 40.03
N THR A 553 -24.88 -35.89 40.47
CA THR A 553 -23.70 -36.05 39.60
C THR A 553 -23.06 -37.43 39.71
N ILE A 554 -22.29 -37.80 38.69
CA ILE A 554 -21.51 -39.04 38.69
C ILE A 554 -20.42 -39.00 39.77
N ASP A 555 -19.86 -37.82 40.07
CA ASP A 555 -18.91 -37.67 41.19
C ASP A 555 -19.56 -38.03 42.53
N GLN A 556 -20.81 -37.59 42.77
CA GLN A 556 -21.55 -37.97 43.98
C GLN A 556 -21.84 -39.46 44.03
N ASP A 557 -22.22 -40.08 42.90
CA ASP A 557 -22.47 -41.52 42.79
C ASP A 557 -21.22 -42.35 43.12
N LYS A 558 -20.07 -41.97 42.55
CA LYS A 558 -18.81 -42.70 42.72
C LYS A 558 -18.02 -42.33 43.98
N GLY A 559 -18.33 -41.20 44.61
CA GLY A 559 -17.74 -40.78 45.89
C GLY A 559 -16.34 -40.17 45.77
N PHE A 560 -16.10 -39.37 44.73
CA PHE A 560 -14.85 -38.63 44.55
C PHE A 560 -14.78 -37.33 45.36
#